data_AF-A0ABD4RG10-F1
#
_entry.id   AF-A0ABD4RG10-F1
#
_cell.length_a   1.000
_cell.length_b   1.000
_cell.length_c   1.000
_cell.angle_alpha   90.00
_cell.angle_beta   90.00
_cell.angle_gamma   90.00
#
_symmetry.space_group_name_H-M   'P 1'
#
loop_
_entity.id
_entity.type
_entity.pdbx_description
1 polymer ?
#
loop_
_entity_poly.entity_id
_entity_poly.type
_entity_poly.pdbx_seq_one_letter_code
_entity_poly.pdbx_strand_id
1 'polypeptide(L)' 'MTRKIDTNFDYNEEIKRCKTIDDVMGKNGLIQRLVKDVLENILEGEMEEHLGRNKYERVEAVDQTKKNYRNGYSRKNLRS' A
#
# COMPACT_ATOMS: atom_id res chain seq x y z
N MET A 1 -5.38 -11.48 8.73
CA MET A 1 -4.49 -11.77 7.60
C MET A 1 -3.70 -10.51 7.27
N THR A 2 -2.49 -10.38 7.80
CA THR A 2 -1.53 -9.35 7.38
C THR A 2 -1.03 -9.74 6.00
N ARG A 3 -1.45 -9.03 4.95
CA ARG A 3 -0.56 -8.92 3.79
C ARG A 3 0.66 -8.20 4.32
N LYS A 4 1.81 -8.87 4.28
CA LYS A 4 3.07 -8.14 4.24
C LYS A 4 2.92 -7.22 3.04
N ILE A 5 3.04 -5.91 3.26
CA ILE A 5 3.37 -5.03 2.15
C ILE A 5 4.74 -5.55 1.77
N ASP A 6 4.81 -6.31 0.67
CA ASP A 6 6.06 -6.80 0.13
C ASP A 6 6.82 -5.56 -0.38
N THR A 7 7.37 -4.78 0.55
CA THR A 7 8.36 -3.74 0.26
C THR A 7 9.64 -4.34 -0.31
N ASN A 8 9.70 -5.68 -0.43
CA ASN A 8 10.76 -6.41 -1.10
C ASN A 8 10.44 -6.65 -2.59
N PHE A 9 9.89 -5.64 -3.27
CA PHE A 9 9.87 -5.60 -4.72
C PHE A 9 11.21 -5.02 -5.18
N ASP A 10 12.17 -5.88 -5.49
CA ASP A 10 13.45 -5.42 -6.03
C ASP A 10 13.25 -4.96 -7.48
N TYR A 11 13.06 -3.65 -7.62
CA TYR A 11 12.94 -2.98 -8.92
C TYR A 11 14.10 -3.31 -9.85
N ASN A 12 15.32 -3.50 -9.32
CA ASN A 12 16.47 -3.82 -10.15
C ASN A 12 16.39 -5.23 -10.72
N GLU A 13 15.80 -6.18 -9.98
CA GLU A 13 15.53 -7.51 -10.51
C GLU A 13 14.38 -7.51 -11.51
N GLU A 14 13.31 -6.77 -11.24
CA GLU A 14 12.15 -6.69 -12.15
C GLU A 14 12.53 -6.03 -13.49
N ILE A 15 13.33 -4.96 -13.46
CA ILE A 15 13.85 -4.31 -14.68
C ILE A 15 14.68 -5.28 -15.51
N LYS A 16 15.50 -6.14 -14.89
CA LYS A 16 16.27 -7.17 -15.62
C LYS A 16 15.38 -8.21 -16.29
N ARG A 17 14.16 -8.40 -15.80
CA ARG A 17 13.18 -9.36 -16.34
C ARG A 17 12.32 -8.76 -17.45
N CYS A 18 12.16 -7.43 -17.50
CA CYS A 18 11.49 -6.74 -18.58
C CYS A 18 12.28 -6.89 -19.88
N LYS A 19 11.71 -7.60 -20.87
CA LYS A 19 12.34 -7.82 -22.17
C LYS A 19 11.63 -7.04 -23.28
N THR A 20 10.36 -6.76 -23.10
CA THR A 20 9.50 -6.11 -24.09
C THR A 20 8.92 -4.81 -23.55
N ILE A 21 8.48 -3.93 -24.46
CA ILE A 21 7.80 -2.67 -24.08
C ILE A 21 6.50 -2.97 -23.32
N ASP A 22 5.81 -4.06 -23.66
CA ASP A 22 4.60 -4.51 -22.97
C ASP A 22 4.87 -4.94 -21.52
N ASP A 23 6.06 -5.44 -21.18
CA ASP A 23 6.40 -5.76 -19.77
C ASP A 23 6.52 -4.50 -18.90
N VAL A 24 6.82 -3.36 -19.53
CA VAL A 24 7.00 -2.07 -18.85
C VAL A 24 5.67 -1.31 -18.79
N MET A 25 5.01 -1.19 -19.94
CA MET A 25 3.85 -0.30 -20.15
C MET A 25 2.52 -1.04 -20.36
N GLY A 26 2.55 -2.35 -20.55
CA GLY A 26 1.36 -3.16 -20.80
C GLY A 26 0.55 -3.47 -19.54
N LYS A 27 -0.45 -4.34 -19.71
CA LYS A 27 -1.36 -4.73 -18.61
C LYS A 27 -0.58 -5.46 -17.52
N ASN A 28 -0.65 -4.95 -16.28
CA ASN A 28 0.16 -5.40 -15.14
C ASN A 28 1.68 -5.21 -15.35
N GLY A 29 2.07 -4.27 -16.22
CA GLY A 29 3.46 -3.89 -16.45
C GLY A 29 4.08 -3.17 -15.26
N LEU A 30 5.39 -2.98 -15.31
CA LEU A 30 6.19 -2.43 -14.22
C LEU A 30 5.68 -1.07 -13.72
N ILE A 31 5.31 -0.15 -14.63
CA ILE A 31 4.83 1.19 -14.26
C ILE A 31 3.52 1.10 -13.48
N GLN A 32 2.60 0.23 -13.90
CA GLN A 32 1.31 0.08 -13.23
C GLN A 32 1.49 -0.46 -11.81
N ARG A 33 2.45 -1.37 -11.60
CA ARG A 33 2.79 -1.88 -10.26
C ARG A 33 3.40 -0.79 -9.38
N LEU A 34 4.32 -0.01 -9.93
CA LEU A 34 4.93 1.12 -9.22
C LEU A 34 3.89 2.15 -8.78
N VAL A 35 2.99 2.55 -9.68
CA VAL A 35 1.92 3.51 -9.34
C VAL A 35 1.00 2.94 -8.27
N LYS A 36 0.63 1.66 -8.36
CA LYS A 36 -0.18 0.99 -7.33
C LYS A 36 0.49 1.07 -5.96
N ASP A 37 1.77 0.73 -5.88
CA ASP A 37 2.47 0.64 -4.60
C ASP A 37 2.71 2.04 -3.99
N VAL A 38 3.02 3.04 -4.81
CA VAL A 38 3.07 4.45 -4.36
C VAL A 38 1.71 4.89 -3.80
N LEU A 39 0.62 4.57 -4.49
CA LEU A 39 -0.73 4.96 -4.07
C LEU A 39 -1.15 4.24 -2.78
N GLU A 40 -0.86 2.94 -2.64
CA GLU A 40 -1.11 2.19 -1.40
C GLU A 40 -0.31 2.77 -0.22
N ASN A 41 0.95 3.19 -0.43
CA ASN A 41 1.76 3.82 0.61
C ASN A 41 1.22 5.19 1.04
N ILE A 42 0.75 6.01 0.10
CA ILE A 42 0.11 7.29 0.41
C ILE A 42 -1.15 7.06 1.27
N LEU A 43 -2.00 6.12 0.89
CA LEU A 43 -3.22 5.79 1.63
C LEU A 43 -2.94 5.25 3.05
N GLU A 44 -1.85 4.50 3.23
CA GLU A 44 -1.42 4.07 4.57
C GLU A 44 -0.97 5.25 5.43
N GLY A 45 -0.23 6.20 4.86
CA GLY A 45 0.16 7.44 5.54
C GLY A 45 -1.04 8.29 5.96
N GLU A 46 -2.00 8.49 5.06
CA GLU A 46 -3.26 9.19 5.38
C GLU A 46 -4.03 8.48 6.50
N MET A 47 -3.99 7.14 6.55
CA MET A 47 -4.62 6.36 7.62
C MET A 47 -3.89 6.52 8.96
N GLU A 48 -2.56 6.60 8.97
CA GLU A 48 -1.77 6.91 10.18
C GLU A 48 -2.09 8.29 10.73
N GLU A 49 -2.15 9.30 9.85
CA GLU A 49 -2.50 10.67 10.22
C GLU A 49 -3.94 10.74 10.75
N HIS A 50 -4.91 10.13 10.06
CA HIS A 50 -6.31 10.14 10.47
C HIS A 50 -6.54 9.47 11.83
N LEU A 51 -5.86 8.36 12.12
CA LEU A 51 -5.95 7.69 13.42
C LEU A 51 -5.03 8.31 14.49
N GLY A 52 -4.09 9.17 14.09
CA GLY A 52 -3.10 9.79 14.97
C GLY A 52 -2.13 8.79 15.62
N ARG A 53 -1.94 7.61 15.00
CA ARG A 53 -1.10 6.54 15.54
C ARG A 53 -0.63 5.58 14.46
N ASN A 54 0.54 4.99 14.68
CA ASN A 54 1.07 3.95 13.82
C ASN A 54 0.26 2.66 13.93
N LYS A 55 0.41 1.81 12.92
CA LYS A 55 -0.21 0.49 12.92
C LYS A 55 0.30 -0.34 14.11
N TYR A 56 -0.64 -0.86 14.92
CA TYR A 56 -0.40 -1.62 16.15
C TYR A 56 0.22 -0.83 17.32
N GLU A 57 0.35 0.49 17.20
CA GLU A 57 0.79 1.32 18.32
C GLU A 57 -0.27 1.31 19.44
N ARG A 58 0.19 1.05 20.66
CA ARG A 58 -0.66 1.12 21.85
C ARG A 58 -0.82 2.58 22.22
N VAL A 59 -2.07 3.04 22.30
CA VAL A 59 -2.38 4.41 22.71
C VAL A 59 -3.05 4.38 24.07
N GLU A 60 -2.42 5.06 25.03
CA GLU A 60 -2.91 5.29 26.39
C GLU A 60 -3.94 6.44 26.39
N ALA A 61 -4.98 6.38 25.54
CA ALA A 61 -5.96 7.47 25.42
C ALA A 61 -7.08 7.36 26.47
N VAL A 62 -7.33 8.52 27.11
CA VAL A 62 -8.14 8.75 28.34
C VAL A 62 -9.65 8.56 28.14
N ASP A 63 -10.16 8.66 26.91
CA ASP A 63 -11.60 8.62 26.64
C ASP A 63 -11.99 7.34 25.89
N GLN A 64 -12.60 6.39 26.61
CA GLN A 64 -12.88 5.04 26.13
C GLN A 64 -14.02 4.97 25.11
N THR A 65 -14.74 6.07 24.90
CA THR A 65 -16.07 6.07 24.24
C THR A 65 -16.04 6.24 22.72
N LYS A 66 -14.92 6.65 22.11
CA LYS A 66 -14.78 6.83 20.64
C LYS A 66 -13.48 6.24 20.08
N LYS A 67 -13.28 4.93 20.23
CA LYS A 67 -12.09 4.26 19.66
C LYS A 67 -12.35 3.84 18.22
N ASN A 68 -11.65 4.45 17.25
CA ASN A 68 -11.64 4.00 15.87
C ASN A 68 -10.46 3.03 15.63
N TYR A 69 -10.73 1.86 15.05
CA TYR A 69 -9.72 0.82 14.81
C TYR A 69 -9.69 0.44 13.34
N ARG A 70 -8.47 0.17 12.86
CA ARG A 70 -8.26 -0.37 11.51
C ARG A 70 -8.97 -1.72 11.38
N ASN A 71 -9.76 -1.89 10.32
CA ASN A 71 -10.60 -3.06 10.08
C ASN A 71 -10.19 -3.87 8.84
N GLY A 72 -8.95 -3.71 8.37
CA GLY A 72 -8.41 -4.40 7.20
C GLY A 72 -8.42 -3.54 5.95
N TYR A 73 -8.52 -4.18 4.79
CA TYR A 73 -8.39 -3.54 3.48
C TYR A 73 -9.50 -3.99 2.54
N SER A 74 -9.90 -3.13 1.62
CA SER A 74 -10.81 -3.45 0.52
C SER A 74 -10.09 -3.33 -0.82
N ARG A 75 -10.50 -4.14 -1.80
CA ARG A 75 -9.95 -4.10 -3.17
C ARG A 75 -10.75 -3.12 -4.01
N LYS A 76 -10.07 -2.21 -4.71
CA LYS A 76 -10.67 -1.30 -5.68
C LYS A 76 -9.93 -1.41 -7.01
N ASN A 77 -10.67 -1.61 -8.10
CA ASN A 77 -10.12 -1.54 -9.44
C ASN A 77 -10.13 -0.08 -9.90
N LEU A 78 -8.96 0.54 -9.98
CA LEU A 78 -8.79 1.89 -10.49
C LEU A 78 -8.61 1.83 -12.01
N ARG A 79 -9.27 2.74 -12.72
CA ARG A 79 -9.07 2.97 -14.14
C ARG A 79 -8.43 4.36 -14.29
N SER A 80 -7.49 4.47 -15.23
CA SER A 80 -7.00 5.77 -15.69
C SER A 80 -8.07 6.48 -16.50
#